data_AF-B4ETT6-F1
#
_entry.id   AF-B4ETT6-F1
#
_cell.length_a   1.000
_cell.length_b   1.000
_cell.length_c   1.000
_cell.angle_alpha   90.00
_cell.angle_beta   90.00
_cell.angle_gamma   90.00
#
_symmetry.space_group_name_H-M   'P 1'
#
loop_
_entity.id
_entity.type
_entity.pdbx_description
1 polymer ?
#
loop_
_entity_poly.entity_id
_entity_poly.type
_entity_poly.pdbx_seq_one_letter_code
_entity_poly.pdbx_strand_id
1 'polypeptide(L)'
;MSEWPLVTFTLLVQSSVGVTIFTALYFCWLEKEIGNQRATRTLRPVLLTSAILGCLGLLASTLHMGYPWNAFHALRHISSSWLSREIIFAALYLGALCLYTLLVLIKGHMNKTLLAIIGLLGLVDIFCMASLYYSTSMITWMHVNTYFMFIGSVFSAGAVITLLITSIRVKAFADGELAKKIVLSALVGIFLAVTIRMAEQPLYLSWMSEIQLTNDAITFPHTPIIAYNETFGLRISAWILSIISILMMGYSLYKYRIAVFTSGLSLIWGSGIVLLIAEILNRFAFFIVK
;
A
#
# COMPACT_ATOMS: atom_id res chain seq x y z
N MET A 1 8.61 22.15 -6.28
CA MET A 1 8.14 21.02 -7.13
C MET A 1 6.84 20.54 -6.51
N SER A 2 5.85 20.11 -7.32
CA SER A 2 4.61 19.54 -6.77
C SER A 2 4.92 18.14 -6.22
N GLU A 3 4.62 17.88 -4.94
CA GLU A 3 4.84 16.57 -4.30
C GLU A 3 3.81 15.51 -4.75
N TRP A 4 2.73 15.95 -5.41
CA TRP A 4 1.61 15.10 -5.83
C TRP A 4 2.01 13.92 -6.72
N PRO A 5 2.92 14.04 -7.69
CA PRO A 5 3.30 12.89 -8.52
C PRO A 5 3.97 11.78 -7.73
N LEU A 6 4.81 12.10 -6.73
CA LEU A 6 5.44 11.11 -5.85
C LEU A 6 4.40 10.46 -4.93
N VAL A 7 3.48 11.25 -4.37
CA VAL A 7 2.38 10.74 -3.54
C VAL A 7 1.53 9.75 -4.35
N THR A 8 1.13 10.14 -5.56
CA THR A 8 0.32 9.32 -6.45
C THR A 8 1.07 8.06 -6.88
N PHE A 9 2.31 8.20 -7.35
CA PHE A 9 3.15 7.07 -7.77
C PHE A 9 3.28 6.03 -6.65
N THR A 10 3.77 6.44 -5.48
CA THR A 10 4.07 5.52 -4.38
C THR A 10 2.79 4.85 -3.85
N LEU A 11 1.71 5.61 -3.61
CA LEU A 11 0.46 5.02 -3.11
C LEU A 11 -0.19 4.07 -4.11
N LEU A 12 -0.16 4.37 -5.41
CA LEU A 12 -0.76 3.51 -6.42
C LEU A 12 -0.01 2.19 -6.57
N VAL A 13 1.34 2.21 -6.59
CA VAL A 13 2.14 0.98 -6.65
C VAL A 13 2.01 0.17 -5.35
N GLN A 14 2.08 0.82 -4.18
CA GLN A 14 1.87 0.14 -2.89
C GLN A 14 0.48 -0.50 -2.80
N SER A 15 -0.56 0.23 -3.23
CA SER A 15 -1.93 -0.28 -3.31
C SER A 15 -2.04 -1.45 -4.27
N SER A 16 -1.40 -1.38 -5.45
CA SER A 16 -1.33 -2.49 -6.40
C SER A 16 -0.74 -3.75 -5.76
N VAL A 17 0.43 -3.64 -5.13
CA VAL A 17 1.10 -4.77 -4.46
C VAL A 17 0.20 -5.38 -3.39
N GLY A 18 -0.42 -4.53 -2.57
CA GLY A 18 -1.31 -4.99 -1.52
C GLY A 18 -2.58 -5.64 -2.06
N VAL A 19 -3.18 -5.10 -3.13
CA VAL A 19 -4.33 -5.72 -3.79
C VAL A 19 -3.96 -7.09 -4.34
N THR A 20 -2.78 -7.25 -4.93
CA THR A 20 -2.27 -8.54 -5.42
C THR A 20 -2.17 -9.57 -4.28
N ILE A 21 -1.59 -9.18 -3.14
CA ILE A 21 -1.41 -10.07 -1.96
C ILE A 21 -2.76 -10.50 -1.39
N PHE A 22 -3.66 -9.55 -1.12
CA PHE A 22 -4.97 -9.88 -0.56
C PHE A 22 -5.86 -10.63 -1.57
N THR A 23 -5.69 -10.41 -2.87
CA THR A 23 -6.34 -11.23 -3.90
C THR A 23 -5.85 -12.67 -3.84
N ALA A 24 -4.55 -12.93 -3.65
CA ALA A 24 -4.02 -14.29 -3.46
C ALA A 24 -4.64 -14.97 -2.23
N LEU A 25 -4.72 -14.24 -1.11
CA LEU A 25 -5.33 -14.73 0.13
C LEU A 25 -6.81 -15.08 -0.06
N TYR A 26 -7.60 -14.17 -0.65
CA TYR A 26 -9.03 -14.38 -0.85
C TYR A 26 -9.30 -15.46 -1.89
N PHE A 27 -8.44 -15.60 -2.89
CA PHE A 27 -8.55 -16.66 -3.88
C PHE A 27 -8.40 -18.04 -3.25
N CYS A 28 -7.48 -18.22 -2.28
CA CYS A 28 -7.34 -19.49 -1.55
C CYS A 28 -8.65 -19.94 -0.87
N TRP A 29 -9.43 -19.00 -0.34
CA TRP A 29 -10.71 -19.30 0.29
C TRP A 29 -11.83 -19.49 -0.73
N LEU A 30 -11.98 -18.56 -1.68
CA LEU A 30 -13.02 -18.63 -2.69
C LEU A 30 -12.86 -19.85 -3.61
N GLU A 31 -11.63 -20.22 -3.98
CA GLU A 31 -11.39 -21.43 -4.79
C GLU A 31 -11.90 -22.69 -4.08
N LYS A 32 -11.71 -22.78 -2.77
CA LYS A 32 -12.17 -23.91 -1.96
C LYS A 32 -13.70 -23.97 -1.86
N GLU A 33 -14.36 -22.82 -1.71
CA GLU A 33 -15.81 -22.75 -1.49
C GLU A 33 -16.63 -22.89 -2.79
N ILE A 34 -16.22 -22.22 -3.87
CA ILE A 34 -17.03 -22.10 -5.10
C ILE A 34 -16.34 -22.62 -6.36
N GLY A 35 -15.15 -23.22 -6.21
CA GLY A 35 -14.33 -23.71 -7.31
C GLY A 35 -13.59 -22.60 -8.08
N ASN A 36 -12.51 -22.98 -8.74
CA ASN A 36 -11.58 -22.06 -9.40
C ASN A 36 -12.27 -21.15 -10.42
N GLN A 37 -13.16 -21.68 -11.26
CA GLN A 37 -13.79 -20.91 -12.34
C GLN A 37 -14.66 -19.76 -11.78
N ARG A 38 -15.49 -20.03 -10.75
CA ARG A 38 -16.32 -19.00 -10.13
C ARG A 38 -15.49 -18.05 -9.28
N ALA A 39 -14.52 -18.55 -8.52
CA ALA A 39 -13.58 -17.72 -7.76
C ALA A 39 -12.81 -16.75 -8.66
N THR A 40 -12.32 -17.23 -9.80
CA THR A 40 -11.62 -16.41 -10.79
C THR A 40 -12.54 -15.33 -11.35
N ARG A 41 -13.79 -15.66 -11.71
CA ARG A 41 -14.77 -14.66 -12.18
C ARG A 41 -15.08 -13.60 -11.12
N THR A 42 -15.11 -13.98 -9.85
CA THR A 42 -15.36 -13.10 -8.72
C THR A 42 -14.21 -12.12 -8.49
N LEU A 43 -12.96 -12.60 -8.51
CA LEU A 43 -11.75 -11.80 -8.22
C LEU A 43 -11.10 -11.17 -9.45
N ARG A 44 -11.50 -11.53 -10.67
CA ARG A 44 -11.00 -10.91 -11.91
C ARG A 44 -11.03 -9.38 -11.90
N PRO A 45 -12.12 -8.71 -11.44
CA PRO A 45 -12.12 -7.25 -11.32
C PRO A 45 -11.09 -6.73 -10.31
N VAL A 46 -10.86 -7.45 -9.21
CA VAL A 46 -9.88 -7.09 -8.18
C VAL A 46 -8.46 -7.17 -8.75
N LEU A 47 -8.14 -8.25 -9.47
CA LEU A 47 -6.85 -8.42 -10.15
C LEU A 47 -6.63 -7.33 -11.23
N LEU A 48 -7.67 -7.01 -12.01
CA LEU A 48 -7.63 -5.91 -12.98
C LEU A 48 -7.35 -4.57 -12.32
N THR A 49 -8.01 -4.28 -11.19
CA THR A 49 -7.74 -3.06 -10.42
C THR A 49 -6.29 -3.02 -9.95
N SER A 50 -5.73 -4.13 -9.47
CA SER A 50 -4.31 -4.18 -9.11
C SER A 50 -3.40 -3.78 -10.27
N ALA A 51 -3.61 -4.35 -11.46
CA ALA A 51 -2.82 -4.03 -12.65
C ALA A 51 -2.99 -2.56 -13.07
N ILE A 52 -4.21 -2.03 -13.05
CA ILE A 52 -4.49 -0.62 -13.39
C ILE A 52 -3.79 0.32 -12.40
N LEU A 53 -3.86 0.05 -11.10
CA LEU A 53 -3.17 0.85 -10.08
C LEU A 53 -1.66 0.86 -10.32
N GLY A 54 -1.06 -0.31 -10.57
CA GLY A 54 0.37 -0.42 -10.87
C GLY A 54 0.79 0.36 -12.11
N CYS A 55 0.03 0.23 -13.21
CA CYS A 55 0.26 0.97 -14.45
C CYS A 55 0.13 2.49 -14.25
N LEU A 56 -0.93 2.94 -13.58
CA LEU A 56 -1.15 4.37 -13.31
C LEU A 56 -0.06 4.94 -12.38
N GLY A 57 0.40 4.14 -11.41
CA GLY A 57 1.53 4.50 -10.56
C GLY A 57 2.80 4.76 -11.37
N LEU A 58 3.20 3.81 -12.22
CA LEU A 58 4.39 4.01 -13.08
C LEU A 58 4.21 5.16 -14.08
N LEU A 59 3.02 5.34 -14.65
CA LEU A 59 2.74 6.49 -15.52
C LEU A 59 2.95 7.81 -14.76
N ALA A 60 2.45 7.93 -13.53
CA ALA A 60 2.67 9.11 -12.70
C ALA A 60 4.16 9.37 -12.42
N SER A 61 4.97 8.31 -12.25
CA SER A 61 6.43 8.43 -12.11
C SER A 61 7.08 8.96 -13.39
N THR A 62 6.78 8.37 -14.55
CA THR A 62 7.38 8.77 -15.84
C THR A 62 7.00 10.18 -16.28
N LEU A 63 5.77 10.62 -15.98
CA LEU A 63 5.30 11.98 -16.27
C LEU A 63 5.95 13.03 -15.35
N HIS A 64 6.50 12.61 -14.21
CA HIS A 64 7.25 13.49 -13.32
C HIS A 64 8.73 13.59 -13.69
N MET A 65 9.27 12.59 -14.39
CA MET A 65 10.65 12.62 -14.89
C MET A 65 10.75 13.54 -16.10
N GLY A 66 11.50 14.64 -16.00
CA GLY A 66 11.69 15.58 -17.12
C GLY A 66 12.30 14.95 -18.38
N TYR A 67 13.02 13.82 -18.24
CA TYR A 67 13.63 13.06 -19.34
C TYR A 67 13.41 11.55 -19.15
N PRO A 68 12.24 11.00 -19.51
CA PRO A 68 11.91 9.58 -19.27
C PRO A 68 12.85 8.60 -19.97
N TRP A 69 13.45 9.00 -21.09
CA TRP A 69 14.44 8.20 -21.82
C TRP A 69 15.74 7.96 -21.04
N ASN A 70 16.04 8.79 -20.04
CA ASN A 70 17.22 8.60 -19.19
C ASN A 70 17.06 7.45 -18.17
N ALA A 71 15.87 6.89 -18.00
CA ALA A 71 15.66 5.70 -17.18
C ALA A 71 16.51 4.51 -17.68
N PHE A 72 16.72 4.39 -19.00
CA PHE A 72 17.60 3.36 -19.57
C PHE A 72 19.08 3.58 -19.19
N HIS A 73 19.50 4.82 -19.02
CA HIS A 73 20.85 5.13 -18.53
C HIS A 73 21.03 4.79 -17.05
N ALA A 74 19.95 4.84 -16.24
CA ALA A 74 19.97 4.46 -14.83
C ALA A 74 20.17 2.95 -14.63
N LEU A 75 19.80 2.12 -15.61
CA LEU A 75 20.00 0.65 -15.57
C LEU A 75 21.48 0.20 -15.66
N ARG A 76 22.41 1.12 -15.93
CA ARG A 76 23.85 0.77 -16.08
C ARG A 76 24.57 0.50 -14.75
N HIS A 77 23.95 0.82 -13.61
CA HIS A 77 24.56 0.73 -12.28
C HIS A 77 23.67 -0.02 -11.26
N ILE A 78 23.25 -1.23 -11.65
CA ILE A 78 22.33 -2.09 -10.88
C ILE A 78 22.87 -2.43 -9.47
N SER A 79 24.19 -2.63 -9.35
CA SER A 79 24.82 -3.03 -8.10
C SER A 79 24.96 -1.88 -7.10
N SER A 80 25.11 -0.63 -7.55
CA SER A 80 25.43 0.51 -6.67
C SER A 80 24.27 1.48 -6.43
N SER A 81 23.24 1.51 -7.28
CA SER A 81 22.16 2.49 -7.18
C SER A 81 20.81 1.87 -6.80
N TRP A 82 20.23 2.35 -5.70
CA TRP A 82 18.86 1.99 -5.30
C TRP A 82 17.82 2.40 -6.35
N LEU A 83 18.03 3.50 -7.06
CA LEU A 83 17.17 3.91 -8.17
C LEU A 83 17.16 2.87 -9.29
N SER A 84 18.33 2.30 -9.63
CA SER A 84 18.37 1.23 -10.64
C SER A 84 17.65 -0.04 -10.20
N ARG A 85 17.77 -0.42 -8.93
CA ARG A 85 17.10 -1.61 -8.37
C ARG A 85 15.58 -1.43 -8.38
N GLU A 86 15.11 -0.26 -7.96
CA GLU A 86 13.70 0.10 -7.97
C GLU A 86 13.12 0.01 -9.38
N ILE A 87 13.73 0.63 -10.39
CA ILE A 87 13.25 0.57 -11.79
C ILE A 87 13.13 -0.90 -12.27
N ILE A 88 14.11 -1.75 -11.94
CA ILE A 88 14.11 -3.16 -12.35
C ILE A 88 12.99 -3.93 -11.64
N PHE A 89 12.88 -3.81 -10.32
CA PHE A 89 11.88 -4.55 -9.57
C PHE A 89 10.46 -4.05 -9.83
N ALA A 90 10.27 -2.75 -10.08
CA ALA A 90 9.01 -2.17 -10.52
C ALA A 90 8.59 -2.71 -11.90
N ALA A 91 9.54 -2.80 -12.85
CA ALA A 91 9.28 -3.38 -14.16
C ALA A 91 8.99 -4.89 -14.09
N LEU A 92 9.74 -5.64 -13.26
CA LEU A 92 9.51 -7.07 -13.04
C LEU A 92 8.15 -7.32 -12.39
N TYR A 93 7.81 -6.59 -11.33
CA TYR A 93 6.53 -6.69 -10.64
C TYR A 93 5.37 -6.37 -11.59
N LEU A 94 5.39 -5.19 -12.23
CA LEU A 94 4.30 -4.78 -13.10
C LEU A 94 4.20 -5.67 -14.33
N GLY A 95 5.33 -6.02 -14.96
CA GLY A 95 5.37 -6.92 -16.11
C GLY A 95 4.77 -8.28 -15.78
N ALA A 96 5.16 -8.88 -14.65
CA ALA A 96 4.61 -10.15 -14.20
C ALA A 96 3.11 -10.05 -13.87
N LEU A 97 2.69 -8.99 -13.18
CA LEU A 97 1.28 -8.75 -12.84
C LEU A 97 0.41 -8.55 -14.09
N CYS A 98 0.83 -7.72 -15.03
CA CYS A 98 0.09 -7.44 -16.27
C CYS A 98 0.01 -8.70 -17.15
N LEU A 99 1.11 -9.42 -17.33
CA LEU A 99 1.13 -10.67 -18.09
C LEU A 99 0.22 -11.72 -17.44
N TYR A 100 0.33 -11.89 -16.12
CA TYR A 100 -0.53 -12.83 -15.40
C TYR A 100 -2.01 -12.43 -15.47
N THR A 101 -2.31 -11.14 -15.34
CA THR A 101 -3.67 -10.62 -15.50
C THR A 101 -4.20 -10.96 -16.88
N LEU A 102 -3.46 -10.67 -17.95
CA LEU A 102 -3.82 -11.02 -19.33
C LEU A 102 -4.08 -12.52 -19.50
N LEU A 103 -3.20 -13.37 -18.95
CA LEU A 103 -3.39 -14.83 -18.98
C LEU A 103 -4.68 -15.26 -18.28
N VAL A 104 -5.03 -14.65 -17.15
CA VAL A 104 -6.30 -14.89 -16.45
C VAL A 104 -7.49 -14.40 -17.28
N LEU A 105 -7.37 -13.27 -17.99
CA LEU A 105 -8.44 -12.78 -18.87
C LEU A 105 -8.75 -13.74 -20.03
N ILE A 106 -7.71 -14.37 -20.58
CA ILE A 106 -7.80 -15.30 -21.72
C ILE A 106 -8.24 -16.69 -21.25
N LYS A 107 -7.55 -17.26 -20.25
CA LYS A 107 -7.77 -18.65 -19.81
C LYS A 107 -8.90 -18.81 -18.79
N GLY A 108 -9.29 -17.74 -18.11
CA GLY A 108 -10.33 -17.78 -17.08
C GLY A 108 -9.97 -18.61 -15.85
N HIS A 109 -8.68 -18.85 -15.62
CA HIS A 109 -8.16 -19.68 -14.54
C HIS A 109 -7.06 -18.93 -13.79
N MET A 110 -7.23 -18.77 -12.47
CA MET A 110 -6.28 -18.11 -11.59
C MET A 110 -5.52 -19.16 -10.77
N ASN A 111 -4.23 -18.92 -10.55
CA ASN A 111 -3.32 -19.76 -9.76
C ASN A 111 -2.83 -18.98 -8.53
N LYS A 112 -3.19 -19.46 -7.33
CA LYS A 112 -2.80 -18.85 -6.05
C LYS A 112 -1.29 -18.73 -5.87
N THR A 113 -0.51 -19.73 -6.26
CA THR A 113 0.95 -19.76 -6.07
C THR A 113 1.61 -18.70 -6.92
N LEU A 114 1.22 -18.59 -8.19
CA LEU A 114 1.77 -17.59 -9.10
C LEU A 114 1.42 -16.16 -8.62
N LEU A 115 0.18 -15.95 -8.16
CA LEU A 115 -0.23 -14.66 -7.62
C LEU A 115 0.52 -14.29 -6.33
N ALA A 116 0.80 -15.28 -5.45
CA ALA A 116 1.63 -15.07 -4.26
C ALA A 116 3.08 -14.69 -4.63
N ILE A 117 3.69 -15.35 -5.62
CA ILE A 117 5.04 -15.02 -6.12
C ILE A 117 5.07 -13.58 -6.67
N ILE A 118 4.06 -13.18 -7.45
CA ILE A 118 3.95 -11.80 -7.96
C ILE A 118 3.79 -10.80 -6.79
N GLY A 119 3.01 -11.13 -5.77
CA GLY A 119 2.88 -10.32 -4.56
C GLY A 119 4.21 -10.15 -3.81
N LEU A 120 4.99 -11.23 -3.67
CA LEU A 120 6.33 -11.19 -3.06
C LEU A 120 7.31 -10.33 -3.89
N LEU A 121 7.28 -10.46 -5.21
CA LEU A 121 8.06 -9.61 -6.11
C LEU A 121 7.71 -8.13 -5.93
N GLY A 122 6.42 -7.83 -5.75
CA GLY A 122 5.95 -6.49 -5.40
C GLY A 122 6.45 -6.00 -4.05
N LEU A 123 6.57 -6.85 -3.03
CA LEU A 123 7.16 -6.45 -1.75
C LEU A 123 8.65 -6.10 -1.89
N VAL A 124 9.39 -6.82 -2.74
CA VAL A 124 10.79 -6.50 -3.04
C VAL A 124 10.90 -5.15 -3.75
N ASP A 125 9.97 -4.86 -4.67
CA ASP A 125 9.85 -3.54 -5.31
C ASP A 125 9.61 -2.43 -4.27
N ILE A 126 8.63 -2.59 -3.38
CA ILE A 126 8.37 -1.60 -2.30
C ILE A 126 9.58 -1.44 -1.36
N PHE A 127 10.33 -2.51 -1.09
CA PHE A 127 11.57 -2.41 -0.32
C PHE A 127 12.64 -1.58 -1.04
N CYS A 128 12.83 -1.80 -2.34
CA CYS A 128 13.75 -1.01 -3.16
C CYS A 128 13.30 0.46 -3.24
N MET A 129 12.00 0.70 -3.40
CA MET A 129 11.39 2.02 -3.36
C MET A 129 11.65 2.73 -2.03
N ALA A 130 11.43 2.06 -0.89
CA ALA A 130 11.72 2.64 0.43
C ALA A 130 13.22 2.90 0.63
N SER A 131 14.09 2.01 0.14
CA SER A 131 15.55 2.12 0.25
C SER A 131 16.11 3.34 -0.50
N LEU A 132 15.46 3.75 -1.58
CA LEU A 132 15.78 4.98 -2.32
C LEU A 132 15.65 6.21 -1.40
N TYR A 133 14.57 6.28 -0.63
CA TYR A 133 14.35 7.37 0.33
C TYR A 133 15.20 7.21 1.59
N TYR A 134 15.47 6.00 2.04
CA TYR A 134 16.37 5.77 3.17
C TYR A 134 17.81 6.24 2.90
N SER A 135 18.26 6.13 1.66
CA SER A 135 19.66 6.40 1.27
C SER A 135 19.89 7.77 0.64
N THR A 136 18.92 8.69 0.77
CA THR A 136 19.03 10.06 0.25
C THR A 136 19.73 10.99 1.23
N SER A 137 19.98 12.24 0.82
CA SER A 137 20.57 13.27 1.70
C SER A 137 19.54 13.96 2.61
N MET A 138 18.25 13.62 2.51
CA MET A 138 17.20 14.21 3.34
C MET A 138 17.09 13.44 4.66
N ILE A 139 17.53 14.06 5.76
CA ILE A 139 17.63 13.43 7.08
C ILE A 139 16.29 12.83 7.53
N THR A 140 15.18 13.49 7.24
CA THR A 140 13.81 13.06 7.61
C THR A 140 13.40 11.73 6.96
N TRP A 141 14.10 11.27 5.93
CA TRP A 141 13.83 10.00 5.26
C TRP A 141 14.87 8.91 5.61
N MET A 142 16.02 9.28 6.19
CA MET A 142 17.16 8.40 6.52
C MET A 142 16.95 7.55 7.79
N HIS A 143 15.74 7.03 8.01
CA HIS A 143 15.41 6.20 9.17
C HIS A 143 14.55 5.00 8.78
N VAL A 144 14.56 3.95 9.61
CA VAL A 144 13.77 2.74 9.37
C VAL A 144 12.26 3.01 9.31
N ASN A 145 11.80 4.11 9.90
CA ASN A 145 10.44 4.65 9.77
C ASN A 145 9.96 4.73 8.31
N THR A 146 10.86 5.02 7.36
CA THR A 146 10.54 5.03 5.92
C THR A 146 10.01 3.66 5.45
N TYR A 147 10.63 2.55 5.86
CA TYR A 147 10.15 1.22 5.49
C TYR A 147 8.78 0.93 6.09
N PHE A 148 8.56 1.26 7.36
CA PHE A 148 7.24 1.07 8.01
C PHE A 148 6.14 1.91 7.34
N MET A 149 6.45 3.13 6.94
CA MET A 149 5.54 4.01 6.21
C MET A 149 5.19 3.44 4.83
N PHE A 150 6.16 2.87 4.10
CA PHE A 150 5.94 2.34 2.75
C PHE A 150 5.23 0.98 2.79
N ILE A 151 5.75 0.02 3.56
CA ILE A 151 5.18 -1.33 3.69
C ILE A 151 3.80 -1.27 4.34
N GLY A 152 3.58 -0.39 5.32
CA GLY A 152 2.26 -0.28 5.92
C GLY A 152 1.17 0.14 4.91
N SER A 153 1.50 0.89 3.85
CA SER A 153 0.51 1.35 2.86
C SER A 153 0.06 0.19 1.97
N VAL A 154 0.96 -0.78 1.75
CA VAL A 154 0.64 -2.04 1.08
C VAL A 154 -0.47 -2.75 1.84
N PHE A 155 -0.32 -2.88 3.15
CA PHE A 155 -1.27 -3.62 3.99
C PHE A 155 -2.53 -2.83 4.38
N SER A 156 -2.49 -1.50 4.40
CA SER A 156 -3.69 -0.70 4.67
C SER A 156 -4.49 -0.40 3.40
N ALA A 157 -3.90 0.32 2.43
CA ALA A 157 -4.57 0.70 1.19
C ALA A 157 -4.90 -0.53 0.33
N GLY A 158 -3.97 -1.48 0.23
CA GLY A 158 -4.21 -2.72 -0.51
C GLY A 158 -5.31 -3.60 0.10
N ALA A 159 -5.31 -3.80 1.42
CA ALA A 159 -6.36 -4.56 2.09
C ALA A 159 -7.74 -3.95 1.88
N VAL A 160 -7.85 -2.63 2.03
CA VAL A 160 -9.13 -1.93 1.97
C VAL A 160 -9.68 -1.90 0.56
N ILE A 161 -8.86 -1.62 -0.46
CA ILE A 161 -9.30 -1.65 -1.87
C ILE A 161 -9.77 -3.05 -2.24
N THR A 162 -9.01 -4.09 -1.87
CA THR A 162 -9.40 -5.49 -2.13
C THR A 162 -10.72 -5.81 -1.44
N LEU A 163 -10.87 -5.41 -0.18
CA LEU A 163 -12.09 -5.65 0.59
C LEU A 163 -13.30 -4.99 -0.04
N LEU A 164 -13.20 -3.71 -0.40
CA LEU A 164 -14.31 -2.95 -0.98
C LEU A 164 -14.82 -3.62 -2.25
N ILE A 165 -13.92 -3.94 -3.18
CA ILE A 165 -14.30 -4.58 -4.44
C ILE A 165 -14.86 -5.98 -4.17
N THR A 166 -14.17 -6.80 -3.37
CA THR A 166 -14.58 -8.17 -3.07
C THR A 166 -15.95 -8.21 -2.39
N SER A 167 -16.22 -7.30 -1.46
CA SER A 167 -17.47 -7.23 -0.69
C SER A 167 -18.71 -7.17 -1.58
N ILE A 168 -18.67 -6.37 -2.66
CA ILE A 168 -19.76 -6.28 -3.63
C ILE A 168 -19.93 -7.57 -4.43
N ARG A 169 -18.82 -8.23 -4.78
CA ARG A 169 -18.83 -9.39 -5.66
C ARG A 169 -19.30 -10.65 -4.95
N VAL A 170 -19.01 -10.78 -3.66
CA VAL A 170 -19.33 -11.97 -2.88
C VAL A 170 -20.63 -11.85 -2.09
N LYS A 171 -21.18 -10.63 -1.89
CA LYS A 171 -22.39 -10.40 -1.05
C LYS A 171 -23.59 -11.31 -1.34
N ALA A 172 -23.74 -11.76 -2.60
CA ALA A 172 -24.90 -12.53 -3.04
C ALA A 172 -24.84 -14.02 -2.68
N PHE A 173 -23.65 -14.55 -2.39
CA PHE A 173 -23.46 -15.99 -2.18
C PHE A 173 -22.51 -16.34 -1.03
N ALA A 174 -21.74 -15.37 -0.50
CA ALA A 174 -20.88 -15.62 0.65
C ALA A 174 -21.74 -15.95 1.86
N ASP A 175 -21.41 -17.05 2.53
CA ASP A 175 -21.95 -17.34 3.84
C ASP A 175 -21.40 -16.34 4.89
N GLY A 176 -22.02 -16.34 6.07
CA GLY A 176 -21.61 -15.44 7.15
C GLY A 176 -20.17 -15.69 7.60
N GLU A 177 -19.67 -16.92 7.51
CA GLU A 177 -18.32 -17.28 7.94
C GLU A 177 -17.24 -16.79 6.97
N LEU A 178 -17.39 -17.01 5.66
CA LEU A 178 -16.49 -16.48 4.65
C LEU A 178 -16.49 -14.95 4.66
N ALA A 179 -17.67 -14.34 4.77
CA ALA A 179 -17.78 -12.89 4.86
C ALA A 179 -17.01 -12.33 6.06
N LYS A 180 -17.18 -12.94 7.23
CA LYS A 180 -16.43 -12.59 8.44
C LYS A 180 -14.93 -12.80 8.26
N LYS A 181 -14.49 -13.92 7.68
CA LYS A 181 -13.06 -14.21 7.42
C LYS A 181 -12.41 -13.15 6.53
N ILE A 182 -13.07 -12.78 5.44
CA ILE A 182 -12.59 -11.74 4.51
C ILE A 182 -12.42 -10.40 5.24
N VAL A 183 -13.46 -9.92 5.92
CA VAL A 183 -13.43 -8.61 6.60
C VAL A 183 -12.43 -8.63 7.76
N LEU A 184 -12.36 -9.72 8.54
CA LEU A 184 -11.42 -9.86 9.65
C LEU A 184 -9.97 -9.83 9.16
N SER A 185 -9.65 -10.52 8.06
CA SER A 185 -8.28 -10.53 7.54
C SER A 185 -7.82 -9.16 7.04
N ALA A 186 -8.70 -8.40 6.37
CA ALA A 186 -8.43 -7.02 6.03
C ALA A 186 -8.26 -6.15 7.30
N LEU A 187 -9.12 -6.31 8.29
CA LEU A 187 -9.04 -5.57 9.56
C LEU A 187 -7.72 -5.84 10.28
N VAL A 188 -7.29 -7.09 10.36
CA VAL A 188 -6.02 -7.47 10.98
C VAL A 188 -4.85 -6.87 10.21
N GLY A 189 -4.85 -6.94 8.87
CA GLY A 189 -3.81 -6.33 8.04
C GLY A 189 -3.70 -4.82 8.25
N ILE A 190 -4.84 -4.11 8.24
CA ILE A 190 -4.92 -2.67 8.48
C ILE A 190 -4.47 -2.33 9.91
N PHE A 191 -4.98 -3.05 10.92
CA PHE A 191 -4.65 -2.84 12.32
C PHE A 191 -3.15 -3.00 12.56
N LEU A 192 -2.55 -4.11 12.11
CA LEU A 192 -1.11 -4.34 12.26
C LEU A 192 -0.30 -3.26 11.55
N ALA A 193 -0.67 -2.89 10.31
CA ALA A 193 0.03 -1.85 9.56
C ALA A 193 0.01 -0.49 10.27
N VAL A 194 -1.15 -0.07 10.79
CA VAL A 194 -1.32 1.19 11.50
C VAL A 194 -0.60 1.15 12.85
N THR A 195 -0.79 0.09 13.64
CA THR A 195 -0.16 -0.04 14.96
C THR A 195 1.36 -0.08 14.88
N ILE A 196 1.94 -0.83 13.94
CA ILE A 196 3.40 -0.89 13.77
C ILE A 196 3.96 0.49 13.41
N ARG A 197 3.33 1.21 12.47
CA ARG A 197 3.74 2.58 12.11
C ARG A 197 3.66 3.55 13.28
N MET A 198 2.64 3.43 14.11
CA MET A 198 2.47 4.29 15.29
C MET A 198 3.48 3.95 16.39
N ALA A 199 3.77 2.66 16.59
CA ALA A 199 4.74 2.18 17.56
C ALA A 199 6.17 2.61 17.25
N GLU A 200 6.48 2.82 15.96
CA GLU A 200 7.79 3.32 15.53
C GLU A 200 8.00 4.83 15.78
N GLN A 201 6.92 5.61 15.92
CA GLN A 201 7.03 7.07 16.00
C GLN A 201 7.86 7.60 17.18
N PRO A 202 7.77 7.04 18.40
CA PRO A 202 8.63 7.47 19.50
C PRO A 202 10.11 7.23 19.24
N LEU A 203 10.46 6.10 18.62
CA LEU A 203 11.85 5.77 18.25
C LEU A 203 12.37 6.75 17.21
N TYR A 204 11.58 7.00 16.16
CA TYR A 204 11.92 7.97 15.12
C TYR A 204 12.11 9.39 15.69
N LEU A 205 11.25 9.83 16.61
CA LEU A 205 11.38 11.13 17.27
C LEU A 205 12.62 11.22 18.16
N SER A 206 12.94 10.16 18.91
CA SER A 206 14.16 10.12 19.74
C SER A 206 15.42 10.24 18.89
N TRP A 207 15.49 9.49 17.79
CA TRP A 207 16.59 9.54 16.82
C TRP A 207 16.75 10.93 16.19
N MET A 208 15.65 11.58 15.79
CA MET A 208 15.68 12.95 15.26
C MET A 208 16.22 13.96 16.28
N SER A 209 15.87 13.79 17.55
CA SER A 209 16.37 14.64 18.64
C SER A 209 17.87 14.44 18.89
N GLU A 210 18.36 13.20 18.80
CA GLU A 210 19.79 12.88 18.97
C GLU A 210 20.66 13.45 17.83
N ILE A 211 20.18 13.33 16.58
CA ILE A 211 20.87 13.87 15.42
C ILE A 211 20.99 15.39 15.49
N GLN A 212 19.97 16.08 16.01
CA GLN A 212 20.03 17.53 16.20
C GLN A 212 21.13 17.95 17.19
N LEU A 213 21.39 17.16 18.23
CA LEU A 213 22.39 17.47 19.24
C LEU A 213 23.83 17.16 18.81
N THR A 214 23.99 16.28 17.81
CA THR A 214 25.31 15.78 17.37
C THR A 214 25.81 16.44 16.08
N ASN A 215 24.92 17.05 15.29
CA ASN A 215 25.26 17.65 13.99
C ASN A 215 25.10 19.18 13.98
N ASP A 216 26.01 19.90 14.65
CA ASP A 216 26.17 21.36 14.48
C ASP A 216 26.67 21.76 13.08
N ALA A 217 27.06 20.80 12.24
CA ALA A 217 27.73 21.01 10.97
C ALA A 217 26.84 20.89 9.71
N ILE A 218 25.54 20.63 9.85
CA ILE A 218 24.67 20.41 8.67
C ILE A 218 24.03 21.73 8.22
N THR A 219 24.50 22.18 7.05
CA THR A 219 24.14 23.38 6.29
C THR A 219 22.72 23.36 5.72
N PHE A 220 21.70 22.99 6.50
CA PHE A 220 20.29 23.18 6.11
C PHE A 220 19.66 24.30 6.94
N PRO A 221 18.94 25.24 6.33
CA PRO A 221 18.38 26.41 7.02
C PRO A 221 17.27 26.08 8.05
N HIS A 222 16.76 24.85 8.06
CA HIS A 222 15.75 24.37 9.00
C HIS A 222 16.22 23.06 9.65
N THR A 223 16.07 22.93 10.98
CA THR A 223 16.39 21.68 11.65
C THR A 223 15.36 20.60 11.26
N PRO A 224 15.78 19.34 11.01
CA PRO A 224 14.88 18.26 10.59
C PRO A 224 13.64 18.07 11.48
N ILE A 225 13.77 18.36 12.79
CA ILE A 225 12.67 18.29 13.74
C ILE A 225 11.61 19.39 13.52
N ILE A 226 12.00 20.59 13.08
CA ILE A 226 11.08 21.69 12.80
C ILE A 226 10.26 21.34 11.57
N ALA A 227 10.91 20.91 10.49
CA ALA A 227 10.22 20.43 9.28
C ALA A 227 9.27 19.26 9.59
N TYR A 228 9.68 18.34 10.46
CA TYR A 228 8.79 17.29 10.95
C TYR A 228 7.61 17.87 11.73
N ASN A 229 7.80 18.84 12.61
CA ASN A 229 6.71 19.42 13.40
C ASN A 229 5.70 20.21 12.56
N GLU A 230 6.11 20.82 11.44
CA GLU A 230 5.21 21.55 10.54
C GLU A 230 4.08 20.67 9.97
N THR A 231 4.33 19.38 9.76
CA THR A 231 3.30 18.45 9.25
C THR A 231 2.56 17.68 10.35
N PHE A 232 2.70 18.08 11.62
CA PHE A 232 2.04 17.45 12.76
C PHE A 232 0.52 17.32 12.58
N GLY A 233 -0.16 18.39 12.15
CA GLY A 233 -1.61 18.38 11.94
C GLY A 233 -2.06 17.34 10.90
N LEU A 234 -1.30 17.18 9.81
CA LEU A 234 -1.58 16.18 8.77
C LEU A 234 -1.36 14.75 9.29
N ARG A 235 -0.29 14.51 10.07
CA ARG A 235 -0.02 13.18 10.65
C ARG A 235 -1.08 12.77 11.67
N ILE A 236 -1.40 13.66 12.61
CA ILE A 236 -2.39 13.37 13.66
C ILE A 236 -3.76 13.14 13.06
N SER A 237 -4.18 13.97 12.09
CA SER A 237 -5.45 13.74 11.38
C SER A 237 -5.46 12.40 10.65
N ALA A 238 -4.37 12.03 9.95
CA ALA A 238 -4.25 10.72 9.32
C ALA A 238 -4.36 9.56 10.34
N TRP A 239 -3.74 9.67 11.51
CA TRP A 239 -3.82 8.63 12.55
C TRP A 239 -5.20 8.52 13.15
N ILE A 240 -5.85 9.65 13.48
CA ILE A 240 -7.22 9.68 13.99
C ILE A 240 -8.17 9.03 12.99
N LEU A 241 -8.09 9.39 11.71
CA LEU A 241 -8.91 8.80 10.65
C LEU A 241 -8.64 7.29 10.50
N SER A 242 -7.38 6.86 10.58
CA SER A 242 -7.02 5.44 10.54
C SER A 242 -7.63 4.65 11.70
N ILE A 243 -7.59 5.20 12.91
CA ILE A 243 -8.19 4.59 14.11
C ILE A 243 -9.72 4.55 13.97
N ILE A 244 -10.35 5.64 13.53
CA ILE A 244 -11.80 5.68 13.28
C ILE A 244 -12.20 4.60 12.28
N SER A 245 -11.44 4.43 11.19
CA SER A 245 -11.69 3.38 10.21
C SER A 245 -11.63 1.97 10.83
N ILE A 246 -10.59 1.68 11.62
CA ILE A 246 -10.44 0.39 12.31
C ILE A 246 -11.62 0.14 13.26
N LEU A 247 -12.03 1.14 14.04
CA LEU A 247 -13.15 1.03 14.98
C LEU A 247 -14.49 0.82 14.26
N MET A 248 -14.74 1.56 13.17
CA MET A 248 -15.94 1.38 12.33
C MET A 248 -16.00 -0.02 11.73
N MET A 249 -14.88 -0.49 11.17
CA MET A 249 -14.82 -1.82 10.55
C MET A 249 -14.92 -2.95 11.58
N GLY A 250 -14.30 -2.78 12.75
CA GLY A 250 -14.44 -3.68 13.89
C GLY A 250 -15.86 -3.72 14.46
N TYR A 251 -16.54 -2.58 14.55
CA TYR A 251 -17.95 -2.51 14.97
C TYR A 251 -18.86 -3.23 13.95
N SER A 252 -18.58 -3.11 12.64
CA SER A 252 -19.31 -3.85 11.61
C SER A 252 -19.23 -5.36 11.84
N LEU A 253 -18.02 -5.87 12.10
CA LEU A 253 -17.79 -7.29 12.41
C LEU A 253 -18.48 -7.74 13.70
N TYR A 254 -18.46 -6.91 14.74
CA TYR A 254 -19.05 -7.24 16.04
C TYR A 254 -20.59 -7.30 15.96
N LYS A 255 -21.22 -6.23 15.44
CA LYS A 255 -22.67 -6.08 15.41
C LYS A 255 -23.34 -6.93 14.33
N TYR A 256 -22.74 -7.00 13.14
CA TYR A 256 -23.35 -7.65 11.97
C TYR A 256 -22.68 -8.97 11.61
N ARG A 257 -22.12 -9.70 12.58
CA ARG A 257 -21.29 -10.91 12.37
C ARG A 257 -21.83 -11.98 11.40
N ILE A 258 -23.16 -12.09 11.24
CA ILE A 258 -23.84 -13.05 10.34
C ILE A 258 -24.17 -12.41 8.98
N ALA A 259 -24.26 -11.09 8.92
CA ALA A 259 -24.82 -10.28 7.84
C ALA A 259 -23.86 -9.14 7.44
N VAL A 260 -22.54 -9.39 7.52
CA VAL A 260 -21.51 -8.33 7.41
C VAL A 260 -21.54 -7.65 6.03
N PHE A 261 -21.76 -8.41 4.96
CA PHE A 261 -21.86 -7.88 3.59
C PHE A 261 -23.28 -7.44 3.18
N THR A 262 -24.25 -7.48 4.07
CA THR A 262 -25.59 -6.94 3.84
C THR A 262 -25.84 -5.75 4.77
N SER A 263 -26.14 -5.99 6.04
CA SER A 263 -26.41 -4.93 7.04
C SER A 263 -25.17 -4.13 7.42
N GLY A 264 -23.99 -4.76 7.41
CA GLY A 264 -22.71 -4.11 7.77
C GLY A 264 -21.97 -3.44 6.60
N LEU A 265 -22.48 -3.57 5.38
CA LEU A 265 -21.75 -3.19 4.16
C LEU A 265 -21.50 -1.69 4.08
N SER A 266 -22.49 -0.86 4.40
CA SER A 266 -22.35 0.60 4.39
C SER A 266 -21.24 1.07 5.33
N LEU A 267 -21.10 0.43 6.50
CA LEU A 267 -20.08 0.76 7.48
C LEU A 267 -18.68 0.35 7.01
N ILE A 268 -18.55 -0.78 6.31
CA ILE A 268 -17.28 -1.21 5.67
C ILE A 268 -16.87 -0.23 4.56
N TRP A 269 -17.82 0.23 3.77
CA TRP A 269 -17.55 1.22 2.72
C TRP A 269 -17.16 2.58 3.31
N GLY A 270 -17.88 3.02 4.34
CA GLY A 270 -17.54 4.24 5.09
C GLY A 270 -16.15 4.17 5.70
N SER A 271 -15.82 3.07 6.41
CA SER A 271 -14.49 2.88 6.98
C SER A 271 -13.42 2.84 5.89
N GLY A 272 -13.72 2.25 4.74
CA GLY A 272 -12.78 2.15 3.64
C GLY A 272 -12.41 3.50 3.02
N ILE A 273 -13.40 4.37 2.80
CA ILE A 273 -13.17 5.73 2.29
C ILE A 273 -12.34 6.54 3.30
N VAL A 274 -12.70 6.47 4.59
CA VAL A 274 -11.96 7.16 5.67
C VAL A 274 -10.49 6.72 5.71
N LEU A 275 -10.22 5.42 5.53
CA LEU A 275 -8.84 4.91 5.51
C LEU A 275 -8.05 5.39 4.30
N LEU A 276 -8.66 5.44 3.12
CA LEU A 276 -7.98 5.92 1.91
C LEU A 276 -7.62 7.40 2.03
N ILE A 277 -8.48 8.22 2.62
CA ILE A 277 -8.17 9.62 2.95
C ILE A 277 -6.99 9.68 3.93
N ALA A 278 -7.00 8.84 4.96
CA ALA A 278 -5.91 8.76 5.92
C ALA A 278 -4.56 8.41 5.27
N GLU A 279 -4.53 7.44 4.35
CA GLU A 279 -3.30 7.06 3.62
C GLU A 279 -2.78 8.17 2.71
N ILE A 280 -3.68 8.93 2.06
CA ILE A 280 -3.29 10.10 1.26
C ILE A 280 -2.65 11.17 2.15
N LEU A 281 -3.29 11.50 3.27
CA LEU A 281 -2.75 12.49 4.23
C LEU A 281 -1.41 12.05 4.81
N ASN A 282 -1.28 10.77 5.16
CA ASN A 282 -0.04 10.21 5.72
C ASN A 282 1.11 10.25 4.70
N ARG A 283 0.84 9.92 3.43
CA ARG A 283 1.85 10.00 2.36
C ARG A 283 2.20 11.44 2.01
N PHE A 284 1.22 12.34 2.02
CA PHE A 284 1.43 13.75 1.78
C PHE A 284 2.31 14.37 2.88
N ALA A 285 2.03 14.05 4.14
CA ALA A 285 2.86 14.44 5.28
C ALA A 285 4.30 13.91 5.15
N PHE A 286 4.49 12.69 4.63
CA PHE A 286 5.83 12.12 4.42
C PHE A 286 6.67 12.92 3.41
N PHE A 287 6.08 13.35 2.28
CA PHE A 287 6.83 14.04 1.21
C PHE A 287 6.98 15.55 1.40
N ILE A 288 6.09 16.20 2.15
CA ILE A 288 6.22 17.62 2.46
C ILE A 288 7.37 17.89 3.43
N VAL A 289 7.64 16.95 4.35
CA VAL A 289 8.73 17.09 5.32
C VAL A 289 10.07 16.99 4.60
N LYS A 290 10.71 18.14 4.39
CA LYS A 290 11.99 18.29 3.71
C LYS A 290 13.03 18.91 4.63
#